data_AF-A0A975KR92-F1
#
_entry.id   AF-A0A975KR92-F1
#
_cell.length_a   1.000
_cell.length_b   1.000
_cell.length_c   1.000
_cell.angle_alpha   90.00
_cell.angle_beta   90.00
_cell.angle_gamma   90.00
#
_symmetry.space_group_name_H-M   'P 1'
#
loop_
_entity.id
_entity.type
_entity.pdbx_description
1 polymer ?
#
loop_
_entity_poly.entity_id
_entity_poly.type
_entity_poly.pdbx_seq_one_letter_code
_entity_poly.pdbx_strand_id
1 'polypeptide(L)'
;MNKKVWLLIVIGLIIVIGISGKVFVDNQKDRKVTREQEVEGDKIEAERMSVLALKNTFADIKSIKFKYTDFNAVTGTYGMEIEMSNLEGKSAEFDYSFSEGITEITSYKVVDEIGVQKEGKTTGKVSVIYSNGSKGEI
;
A
#
# COMPACT_ATOMS: atom_id res chain seq x y z
N MET A 1 -34.56 23.30 51.17
CA MET A 1 -34.76 22.36 50.05
C MET A 1 -34.93 20.96 50.61
N ASN A 2 -35.96 20.22 50.21
CA ASN A 2 -36.27 18.90 50.79
C ASN A 2 -35.16 17.90 50.46
N LYS A 3 -34.70 17.11 51.45
CA LYS A 3 -33.61 16.13 51.28
C LYS A 3 -33.86 15.15 50.11
N LYS A 4 -35.13 14.86 49.82
CA LYS A 4 -35.57 14.04 48.68
C LYS A 4 -35.37 14.70 47.31
N VAL A 5 -35.49 16.03 47.23
CA VAL A 5 -35.27 16.82 46.01
C VAL A 5 -33.78 16.93 45.70
N TRP A 6 -32.93 17.03 46.73
CA TRP A 6 -31.48 17.07 46.55
C TRP A 6 -30.91 15.72 46.06
N LEU A 7 -31.45 14.60 46.57
CA LEU A 7 -31.04 13.26 46.14
C LEU A 7 -31.34 12.99 44.65
N LEU A 8 -32.48 13.47 44.14
CA LEU A 8 -32.86 13.32 42.72
C LEU A 8 -31.94 14.11 41.78
N ILE A 9 -31.46 15.28 42.20
CA ILE A 9 -30.53 16.11 41.40
C ILE A 9 -29.16 15.42 41.30
N VAL A 10 -28.67 14.82 42.39
CA VAL A 10 -27.37 14.14 42.41
C VAL A 10 -27.38 12.88 41.54
N ILE A 11 -28.46 12.09 41.57
CA ILE A 11 -28.60 10.89 40.72
C ILE A 11 -28.72 11.27 39.23
N GLY A 12 -29.43 12.36 38.91
CA GLY A 12 -29.54 12.86 37.54
C GLY A 12 -28.20 13.29 36.93
N LEU A 13 -27.30 13.87 37.72
CA LEU A 13 -25.97 14.32 37.25
C LEU A 13 -25.01 13.15 36.94
N ILE A 14 -25.12 12.02 37.62
CA ILE A 14 -24.22 10.86 37.43
C ILE A 14 -24.50 10.13 36.10
N ILE A 15 -25.75 10.15 35.61
CA ILE A 15 -26.14 9.46 34.38
C ILE A 15 -25.59 10.16 33.12
N VAL A 16 -25.35 11.47 33.17
CA VAL A 16 -24.89 12.26 32.01
C VAL A 16 -23.39 12.07 31.73
N ILE A 17 -22.59 11.71 32.74
CA ILE A 17 -21.13 11.59 32.62
C ILE A 17 -20.71 10.21 32.07
N GLY A 18 -21.57 9.18 32.16
CA GLY A 18 -21.23 7.81 31.76
C GLY A 18 -21.31 7.49 30.26
N ILE A 19 -21.99 8.32 29.45
CA ILE A 19 -22.32 7.98 28.04
C ILE A 19 -21.41 8.68 27.03
N SER A 20 -20.78 9.80 27.40
CA SER A 20 -19.94 10.60 26.48
C SER A 20 -18.57 9.98 26.16
N GLY A 21 -18.08 9.05 26.98
CA GLY A 21 -16.74 8.46 26.80
C GLY A 21 -16.63 7.36 25.73
N LYS A 22 -17.69 6.56 25.50
CA LYS A 22 -17.62 5.41 24.57
C LYS A 22 -17.76 5.81 23.09
N VAL A 23 -18.63 6.78 22.78
CA VAL A 23 -18.91 7.19 21.40
C VAL A 23 -17.74 7.93 20.75
N PHE A 24 -16.91 8.63 21.54
CA PHE A 24 -15.72 9.31 21.02
C PHE A 24 -14.55 8.35 20.70
N VAL A 25 -14.49 7.20 21.36
CA VAL A 25 -13.41 6.20 21.16
C VAL A 25 -13.69 5.31 19.95
N ASP A 26 -14.96 4.98 19.67
CA ASP A 26 -15.33 4.19 18.47
C ASP A 26 -15.04 4.96 17.18
N ASN A 27 -15.48 6.23 17.10
CA ASN A 27 -15.32 7.05 15.89
C ASN A 27 -13.84 7.30 15.50
N GLN A 28 -12.90 7.22 16.44
CA GLN A 28 -11.47 7.34 16.10
C GLN A 28 -10.87 6.02 15.61
N LYS A 29 -11.34 4.88 16.12
CA LYS A 29 -10.87 3.56 15.67
C LYS A 29 -11.38 3.28 14.27
N ASP A 30 -12.66 3.53 14.01
CA ASP A 30 -13.25 3.33 12.70
C ASP A 30 -12.58 4.22 11.65
N ARG A 31 -12.35 5.51 11.96
CA ARG A 31 -11.62 6.42 11.06
C ARG A 31 -10.18 5.99 10.78
N LYS A 32 -9.48 5.44 11.79
CA LYS A 32 -8.11 4.94 11.62
C LYS A 32 -8.11 3.69 10.74
N VAL A 33 -9.02 2.75 11.00
CA VAL A 33 -9.18 1.53 10.19
C VAL A 33 -9.51 1.89 8.74
N THR A 34 -10.45 2.80 8.50
CA THR A 34 -10.79 3.25 7.13
C THR A 34 -9.59 3.90 6.44
N ARG A 35 -8.85 4.77 7.13
CA ARG A 35 -7.68 5.43 6.55
C ARG A 35 -6.54 4.46 6.26
N GLU A 36 -6.28 3.50 7.14
CA GLU A 36 -5.29 2.45 6.92
C GLU A 36 -5.67 1.57 5.72
N GLN A 37 -6.95 1.24 5.58
CA GLN A 37 -7.47 0.51 4.43
C GLN A 37 -7.38 1.30 3.12
N GLU A 38 -7.67 2.61 3.14
CA GLU A 38 -7.50 3.49 1.98
C GLU A 38 -6.03 3.58 1.55
N VAL A 39 -5.11 3.84 2.50
CA VAL A 39 -3.68 3.90 2.23
C VAL A 39 -3.14 2.58 1.69
N GLU A 40 -3.60 1.46 2.24
CA GLU A 40 -3.21 0.14 1.73
C GLU A 40 -3.80 -0.11 0.33
N GLY A 41 -5.03 0.32 0.06
CA GLY A 41 -5.64 0.26 -1.27
C GLY A 41 -4.85 1.06 -2.31
N ASP A 42 -4.51 2.30 -1.99
CA ASP A 42 -3.73 3.20 -2.86
C ASP A 42 -2.34 2.59 -3.16
N LYS A 43 -1.71 2.00 -2.14
CA LYS A 43 -0.42 1.33 -2.28
C LYS A 43 -0.49 0.13 -3.23
N ILE A 44 -1.52 -0.72 -3.10
CA ILE A 44 -1.68 -1.89 -3.97
C ILE A 44 -2.01 -1.49 -5.41
N GLU A 45 -2.80 -0.43 -5.60
CA GLU A 45 -3.04 0.10 -6.94
C GLU A 45 -1.76 0.69 -7.56
N ALA A 46 -0.94 1.38 -6.77
CA ALA A 46 0.37 1.86 -7.23
C ALA A 46 1.29 0.69 -7.64
N GLU A 47 1.35 -0.38 -6.86
CA GLU A 47 2.08 -1.62 -7.22
C GLU A 47 1.54 -2.24 -8.51
N ARG A 48 0.21 -2.29 -8.69
CA ARG A 48 -0.43 -2.83 -9.90
C ARG A 48 -0.05 -2.00 -11.14
N MET A 49 -0.10 -0.67 -11.01
CA MET A 49 0.23 0.26 -12.10
C MET A 49 1.73 0.26 -12.41
N SER A 50 2.58 0.12 -11.40
CA SER A 50 4.03 0.03 -11.61
C SER A 50 4.42 -1.27 -12.32
N VAL A 51 3.70 -2.39 -12.13
CA VAL A 51 3.90 -3.61 -12.94
C VAL A 51 3.62 -3.35 -14.42
N LEU A 52 2.60 -2.57 -14.76
CA LEU A 52 2.35 -2.20 -16.16
C LEU A 52 3.52 -1.39 -16.73
N ALA A 53 4.08 -0.48 -15.94
CA ALA A 53 5.26 0.28 -16.35
C ALA A 53 6.50 -0.61 -16.50
N LEU A 54 6.73 -1.55 -15.58
CA LEU A 54 7.78 -2.56 -15.67
C LEU A 54 7.63 -3.42 -16.92
N LYS A 55 6.41 -3.85 -17.27
CA LYS A 55 6.14 -4.60 -18.52
C LYS A 55 6.49 -3.82 -19.77
N ASN A 56 6.42 -2.49 -19.76
CA ASN A 56 6.87 -1.67 -20.89
C ASN A 56 8.39 -1.38 -20.87
N THR A 57 9.07 -1.62 -19.74
CA THR A 57 10.49 -1.32 -19.55
C THR A 57 11.38 -2.55 -19.76
N PHE A 58 10.98 -3.69 -19.21
CA PHE A 58 11.75 -4.94 -19.30
C PHE A 58 11.02 -6.02 -20.09
N ALA A 59 11.79 -6.71 -20.93
CA ALA A 59 11.34 -7.86 -21.69
C ALA A 59 11.34 -9.13 -20.82
N ASP A 60 10.57 -10.12 -21.28
CA ASP A 60 10.62 -11.49 -20.77
C ASP A 60 10.36 -11.63 -19.26
N ILE A 61 9.58 -10.72 -18.66
CA ILE A 61 9.20 -10.81 -17.24
C ILE A 61 8.27 -12.01 -17.04
N LYS A 62 8.60 -12.83 -16.03
CA LYS A 62 7.79 -13.96 -15.59
C LYS A 62 7.01 -13.65 -14.31
N SER A 63 7.70 -13.12 -13.30
CA SER A 63 7.08 -12.78 -12.02
C SER A 63 7.70 -11.58 -11.35
N ILE A 64 6.91 -10.90 -10.53
CA ILE A 64 7.34 -9.81 -9.66
C ILE A 64 6.84 -10.08 -8.25
N LYS A 65 7.71 -9.88 -7.26
CA LYS A 65 7.35 -9.89 -5.84
C LYS A 65 7.76 -8.56 -5.23
N PHE A 66 6.79 -7.83 -4.70
CA PHE A 66 7.03 -6.63 -3.92
C PHE A 66 7.53 -7.02 -2.54
N LYS A 67 8.69 -6.49 -2.17
CA LYS A 67 9.26 -6.62 -0.83
C LYS A 67 8.88 -5.44 0.04
N TYR A 68 8.95 -4.25 -0.54
CA TYR A 68 8.70 -3.00 0.14
C TYR A 68 8.17 -1.95 -0.84
N THR A 69 7.23 -1.15 -0.37
CA THR A 69 6.67 0.00 -1.10
C THR A 69 6.40 1.09 -0.08
N ASP A 70 6.89 2.30 -0.35
CA ASP A 70 6.65 3.47 0.49
C ASP A 70 6.38 4.71 -0.36
N PHE A 71 5.55 5.61 0.16
CA PHE A 71 5.14 6.81 -0.54
C PHE A 71 5.85 8.04 0.03
N ASN A 72 6.64 8.71 -0.81
CA ASN A 72 7.25 9.98 -0.47
C ASN A 72 6.31 11.12 -0.84
N ALA A 73 5.62 11.66 0.17
CA ALA A 73 4.68 12.77 0.00
C ALA A 73 5.33 14.09 -0.49
N VAL A 74 6.65 14.26 -0.33
CA VAL A 74 7.36 15.46 -0.78
C VAL A 74 7.57 15.43 -2.28
N THR A 75 7.95 14.27 -2.82
CA THR A 75 8.22 14.10 -4.26
C THR A 75 7.00 13.61 -5.04
N GLY A 76 5.97 13.10 -4.35
CA GLY A 76 4.80 12.49 -4.98
C GLY A 76 5.14 11.15 -5.64
N THR A 77 6.15 10.45 -5.15
CA THR A 77 6.66 9.22 -5.76
C THR A 77 6.62 8.05 -4.80
N TYR A 78 6.35 6.86 -5.32
CA TYR A 78 6.53 5.60 -4.62
C TYR A 78 7.95 5.09 -4.81
N GLY A 79 8.64 4.77 -3.71
CA GLY A 79 9.86 3.96 -3.73
C GLY A 79 9.49 2.49 -3.58
N MET A 80 10.02 1.63 -4.45
CA MET A 80 9.65 0.22 -4.51
C MET A 80 10.90 -0.66 -4.56
N GLU A 81 10.93 -1.70 -3.73
CA GLU A 81 11.90 -2.78 -3.76
C GLU A 81 11.20 -4.06 -4.23
N ILE A 82 11.72 -4.68 -5.28
CA ILE A 82 11.14 -5.90 -5.85
C ILE A 82 12.18 -6.99 -6.05
N GLU A 83 11.69 -8.23 -6.09
CA GLU A 83 12.35 -9.36 -6.73
C GLU A 83 11.62 -9.65 -8.05
N MET A 84 12.33 -9.50 -9.17
CA MET A 84 11.81 -9.79 -10.51
C MET A 84 12.47 -11.05 -11.07
N SER A 85 11.68 -11.92 -11.70
CA SER A 85 12.20 -13.07 -12.44
C SER A 85 11.85 -13.02 -13.92
N ASN A 86 12.74 -13.56 -14.75
CA ASN A 86 12.53 -13.66 -16.19
C ASN A 86 12.08 -15.07 -16.63
N LEU A 87 11.74 -15.23 -17.92
CA LEU A 87 11.32 -16.51 -18.49
C LEU A 87 12.42 -17.60 -18.45
N GLU A 88 13.69 -17.22 -18.34
CA GLU A 88 14.82 -18.14 -18.18
C GLU A 88 14.97 -18.67 -16.74
N GLY A 89 14.16 -18.18 -15.80
CA GLY A 89 14.21 -18.57 -14.38
C GLY A 89 15.30 -17.87 -13.58
N LYS A 90 15.88 -16.79 -14.10
CA LYS A 90 16.81 -15.93 -13.38
C LYS A 90 16.04 -14.86 -12.62
N SER A 91 16.58 -14.44 -11.48
CA SER A 91 15.97 -13.39 -10.64
C SER A 91 16.97 -12.30 -10.28
N ALA A 92 16.48 -11.08 -10.12
CA ALA A 92 17.23 -9.93 -9.63
C ALA A 92 16.38 -9.11 -8.66
N GLU A 93 17.04 -8.56 -7.66
CA GLU A 93 16.43 -7.67 -6.68
C GLU A 93 16.94 -6.25 -6.89
N PHE A 94 16.02 -5.29 -7.00
CA PHE A 94 16.38 -3.90 -7.23
C PHE A 94 15.31 -2.94 -6.79
N ASP A 95 15.77 -1.70 -6.58
CA ASP A 95 14.95 -0.57 -6.22
C ASP A 95 14.62 0.27 -7.45
N TYR A 96 13.43 0.85 -7.46
CA TYR A 96 13.02 1.84 -8.47
C TYR A 96 12.02 2.83 -7.88
N SER A 97 11.83 3.94 -8.59
CA SER A 97 10.82 4.94 -8.26
C SER A 97 9.68 4.91 -9.27
N PHE A 98 8.45 5.03 -8.78
CA PHE A 98 7.24 5.10 -9.59
C PHE A 98 6.42 6.34 -9.24
N SER A 99 5.77 6.94 -10.23
CA SER A 99 4.81 8.03 -10.06
C SER A 99 3.58 7.72 -10.88
N GLU A 100 2.41 8.11 -10.39
CA GLU A 100 1.17 7.92 -11.13
C GLU A 100 1.24 8.55 -12.53
N GLY A 101 0.67 7.86 -13.52
CA GLY A 101 0.66 8.30 -14.92
C GLY A 101 1.93 7.98 -15.70
N ILE A 102 2.99 7.49 -15.06
CA ILE A 102 4.19 7.03 -15.78
C ILE A 102 3.95 5.65 -16.39
N THR A 103 4.31 5.50 -17.67
CA THR A 103 4.08 4.27 -18.46
C THR A 103 5.30 3.38 -18.59
N GLU A 104 6.49 3.86 -18.23
CA GLU A 104 7.78 3.17 -18.30
C GLU A 104 8.67 3.62 -17.14
N ILE A 105 9.45 2.73 -16.54
CA ILE A 105 10.32 3.04 -15.42
C ILE A 105 11.59 3.71 -15.95
N THR A 106 11.78 4.98 -15.61
CA THR A 106 12.92 5.80 -16.06
C THR A 106 14.05 5.90 -15.03
N SER A 107 13.80 5.48 -13.78
CA SER A 107 14.78 5.49 -12.71
C SER A 107 14.74 4.18 -11.92
N TYR A 108 15.74 3.34 -12.15
CA TYR A 108 15.92 2.05 -11.48
C TYR A 108 17.40 1.79 -11.23
N LYS A 109 17.68 1.04 -10.16
CA LYS A 109 19.03 0.57 -9.87
C LYS A 109 19.38 -0.57 -10.85
N VAL A 110 20.40 -0.34 -11.68
CA VAL A 110 20.94 -1.39 -12.56
C VAL A 110 21.80 -2.33 -11.72
N VAL A 111 21.42 -3.60 -11.70
CA VAL A 111 22.11 -4.70 -11.00
C VAL A 111 22.51 -5.81 -11.97
N ASP A 112 22.65 -5.46 -13.27
CA ASP A 112 22.71 -6.35 -14.43
C ASP A 112 23.96 -7.24 -14.54
N GLU A 113 24.21 -8.07 -13.52
CA GLU A 113 25.13 -9.20 -13.61
C GLU A 113 24.44 -10.48 -14.15
N ILE A 114 23.10 -10.48 -14.24
CA ILE A 114 22.29 -11.71 -14.39
C ILE A 114 21.40 -11.69 -15.66
N GLY A 115 21.24 -10.55 -16.34
CA GLY A 115 20.43 -10.45 -17.58
C GLY A 115 18.91 -10.43 -17.34
N VAL A 116 18.48 -10.06 -16.13
CA VAL A 116 17.05 -9.96 -15.75
C VAL A 116 16.47 -8.60 -16.14
N GLN A 117 17.28 -7.54 -16.12
CA GLN A 117 16.87 -6.17 -16.48
C GLN A 117 17.06 -5.89 -17.99
N LYS A 118 16.72 -6.87 -18.83
CA LYS A 118 16.80 -6.74 -20.28
C LYS A 118 15.73 -5.76 -20.77
N GLU A 119 16.15 -4.62 -21.32
CA GLU A 119 15.23 -3.63 -21.87
C GLU A 119 14.33 -4.23 -22.97
N GLY A 120 13.07 -3.81 -22.97
CA GLY A 120 12.07 -4.19 -23.95
C GLY A 120 10.69 -4.35 -23.34
N LYS A 121 9.76 -4.96 -24.09
CA LYS A 121 8.36 -5.07 -23.67
C LYS A 121 7.96 -6.50 -23.39
N THR A 122 7.40 -6.74 -22.21
CA THR A 122 6.71 -7.97 -21.85
C THR A 122 5.24 -7.90 -22.29
N THR A 123 4.86 -8.73 -23.26
CA THR A 123 3.46 -8.86 -23.72
C THR A 123 2.70 -9.98 -23.01
N GLY A 124 3.43 -10.93 -22.41
CA GLY A 124 2.87 -12.04 -21.67
C GLY A 124 2.24 -11.62 -20.34
N LYS A 125 1.61 -12.57 -19.67
CA LYS A 125 1.10 -12.39 -18.31
C LYS A 125 2.25 -12.45 -17.31
N VAL A 126 2.19 -11.61 -16.30
CA VAL A 126 3.16 -11.54 -15.20
C VAL A 126 2.46 -11.94 -13.91
N SER A 127 3.01 -12.93 -13.21
CA SER A 127 2.55 -13.28 -11.87
C SER A 127 3.06 -12.27 -10.85
N VAL A 128 2.19 -11.75 -9.99
CA VAL A 128 2.52 -10.70 -9.02
C VAL A 128 2.23 -11.18 -7.60
N ILE A 129 3.16 -10.93 -6.68
CA ILE A 129 2.94 -11.00 -5.23
C ILE A 129 3.10 -9.58 -4.70
N TYR A 130 2.01 -9.00 -4.21
CA TYR A 130 1.97 -7.64 -3.68
C TYR A 130 2.58 -7.57 -2.27
N SER A 131 2.89 -6.37 -1.79
CA SER A 131 3.54 -6.21 -0.47
C SER A 131 2.65 -6.64 0.70
N ASN A 132 1.32 -6.65 0.52
CA ASN A 132 0.37 -7.22 1.50
C ASN A 132 0.26 -8.77 1.44
N GLY A 133 1.03 -9.42 0.57
CA GLY A 133 1.05 -10.87 0.38
C GLY A 133 -0.05 -11.42 -0.52
N SER A 134 -0.97 -10.58 -1.01
CA SER A 134 -1.95 -10.99 -2.01
C SER A 134 -1.27 -11.34 -3.34
N LYS A 135 -1.92 -12.17 -4.14
CA LYS A 135 -1.40 -12.65 -5.42
C LYS A 135 -2.29 -12.16 -6.55
N GLY A 136 -1.67 -11.79 -7.67
CA GLY A 136 -2.37 -11.34 -8.86
C GLY A 136 -1.65 -11.77 -10.14
N GLU A 137 -2.27 -11.42 -11.25
CA GLU A 137 -1.73 -11.63 -12.60
C GLU A 137 -2.08 -10.41 -13.45
N ILE A 138 -1.09 -9.88 -14.18
CA ILE A 138 -1.19 -8.65 -14.99
C ILE A 138 -0.66 -8.88 -16.40
#